data_AF-A0A5N5SRJ9-F1
#
_entry.id   AF-A0A5N5SRJ9-F1
#
_cell.length_a   1.000
_cell.length_b   1.000
_cell.length_c   1.000
_cell.angle_alpha   90.00
_cell.angle_beta   90.00
_cell.angle_gamma   90.00
#
_symmetry.space_group_name_H-M   'P 1'
#
loop_
_entity.id
_entity.type
_entity.pdbx_description
1 polymer ?
#
loop_
_entity_poly.entity_id
_entity_poly.type
_entity_poly.pdbx_seq_one_letter_code
_entity_poly.pdbx_strand_id
1 'polypeptide(L)'
;MVRLTYRRRLSYNTASNRRHVVRTPGGKYVYQYDKKPGKAPACGDCKTRLPGCAVARPYELSRISKPNKRVMRSYGGTLCHRCVRERIVRAFLIEEQKIVVKVLKAQKAANKSKAKIVKPEKPAPATTTTGKTQSKPQQQKQSQKKSSKGKSK
;
A
#
# COMPACT_ATOMS: atom_id res chain seq x y z
N MET A 1 -18.60 18.19 47.68
CA MET A 1 -18.70 17.69 46.28
C MET A 1 -19.69 18.56 45.52
N VAL A 2 -19.31 19.16 44.41
CA VAL A 2 -20.19 20.06 43.64
C VAL A 2 -21.02 19.25 42.63
N ARG A 3 -22.35 19.37 42.67
CA ARG A 3 -23.25 18.76 41.67
C ARG A 3 -23.24 19.60 40.39
N LEU A 4 -23.20 18.94 39.24
CA LEU A 4 -23.17 19.56 37.92
C LEU A 4 -24.38 19.13 37.10
N THR A 5 -24.96 20.05 36.34
CA THR A 5 -26.07 19.81 35.41
C THR A 5 -25.61 19.95 33.97
N TYR A 6 -26.14 19.11 33.07
CA TYR A 6 -25.88 19.28 31.63
C TYR A 6 -26.55 20.54 31.13
N ARG A 7 -25.87 21.25 30.22
CA ARG A 7 -26.39 22.48 29.61
C ARG A 7 -27.17 22.22 28.32
N ARG A 8 -27.00 21.03 27.72
CA ARG A 8 -27.77 20.56 26.55
C ARG A 8 -28.93 19.68 27.00
N ARG A 9 -29.98 19.62 26.17
CA ARG A 9 -31.15 18.76 26.38
C ARG A 9 -30.81 17.26 26.42
N LEU A 10 -29.69 16.84 25.81
CA LEU A 10 -29.27 15.44 25.78
C LEU A 10 -28.70 15.00 27.14
N SER A 11 -29.44 14.12 27.83
CA SER A 11 -29.12 13.59 29.15
C SER A 11 -28.17 12.39 29.16
N TYR A 12 -28.02 11.70 28.03
CA TYR A 12 -27.25 10.45 27.97
C TYR A 12 -25.74 10.68 27.78
N ASN A 13 -24.93 9.74 28.28
CA ASN A 13 -23.48 9.72 28.07
C ASN A 13 -23.15 9.06 26.72
N THR A 14 -23.19 9.85 25.64
CA THR A 14 -22.88 9.38 24.29
C THR A 14 -21.57 9.98 23.77
N ALA A 15 -20.99 9.38 22.73
CA ALA A 15 -19.74 9.87 22.13
C ALA A 15 -19.83 11.30 21.54
N SER A 16 -21.04 11.81 21.24
CA SER A 16 -21.27 13.20 20.84
C SER A 16 -21.49 14.14 22.02
N ASN A 17 -21.79 13.62 23.21
CA ASN A 17 -22.06 14.36 24.44
C ASN A 17 -20.88 14.32 25.42
N ARG A 18 -19.65 14.16 24.89
CA ARG A 18 -18.41 14.20 25.67
C ARG A 18 -18.24 15.60 26.27
N ARG A 19 -17.72 15.65 27.48
CA ARG A 19 -17.65 16.84 28.29
C ARG A 19 -16.52 16.71 29.31
N HIS A 20 -15.99 17.85 29.72
CA HIS A 20 -15.06 17.95 30.83
C HIS A 20 -15.53 19.07 31.77
N VAL A 21 -15.13 18.98 33.03
CA VAL A 21 -15.48 19.96 34.06
C VAL A 21 -14.43 21.05 34.06
N VAL A 22 -14.86 22.30 33.92
CA VAL A 22 -13.99 23.48 33.94
C VAL A 22 -14.40 24.39 35.08
N ARG A 23 -13.41 24.92 35.81
CA ARG A 23 -13.61 25.99 36.79
C ARG A 23 -13.69 27.31 36.03
N THR A 24 -14.82 27.98 36.13
CA THR A 24 -15.03 29.28 35.49
C THR A 24 -14.39 30.41 36.32
N PRO A 25 -14.10 31.57 35.73
CA PRO A 25 -13.57 32.73 36.47
C PRO A 25 -14.43 33.13 37.67
N GLY A 26 -15.75 32.95 37.59
CA GLY A 26 -16.68 33.18 38.71
C GLY A 26 -16.67 32.08 39.78
N GLY A 27 -15.67 31.20 39.80
CA GLY A 27 -15.48 30.17 40.82
C GLY A 27 -16.42 28.95 40.71
N LYS A 28 -17.34 28.92 39.74
CA LYS A 28 -18.29 27.81 39.53
C LYS A 28 -17.68 26.71 38.66
N TYR A 29 -17.92 25.45 39.01
CA TYR A 29 -17.61 24.31 38.14
C TYR A 29 -18.75 24.12 37.14
N VAL A 30 -18.42 24.05 35.85
CA VAL A 30 -19.39 23.94 34.76
C VAL A 30 -18.92 22.90 33.73
N TYR A 31 -19.85 22.19 33.08
CA TYR A 31 -19.53 21.35 31.93
C TYR A 31 -19.25 22.19 30.68
N GLN A 32 -18.10 21.95 30.06
CA GLN A 32 -17.82 22.33 28.68
C GLN A 32 -17.91 21.10 27.78
N TYR A 33 -18.44 21.29 26.58
CA TYR A 33 -18.68 20.20 25.63
C TYR A 33 -17.55 20.06 24.66
N ASP A 34 -16.99 18.85 24.60
CA ASP A 34 -15.94 18.50 23.66
C ASP A 34 -16.54 18.05 22.33
N LYS A 35 -15.85 18.40 21.25
CA LYS A 35 -16.15 17.84 19.93
C LYS A 35 -15.55 16.44 19.82
N LYS A 36 -16.10 15.65 18.88
CA LYS A 36 -15.48 14.35 18.52
C LYS A 36 -14.07 14.59 17.96
N PRO A 37 -13.08 13.79 18.38
CA PRO A 37 -11.72 13.91 17.85
C PRO A 37 -11.70 13.55 16.35
N GLY A 38 -10.83 14.23 15.60
CA GLY A 38 -10.57 13.90 14.20
C GLY A 38 -9.81 12.58 14.06
N LYS A 39 -9.97 11.92 12.91
CA LYS A 39 -9.17 10.73 12.57
C LYS A 39 -7.83 11.20 12.03
N ALA A 40 -6.73 10.58 12.47
CA ALA A 40 -5.42 10.87 11.92
C ALA A 40 -5.31 10.40 10.46
N PRO A 41 -4.66 11.18 9.58
CA PRO A 41 -4.43 10.78 8.20
C PRO A 41 -3.53 9.55 8.17
N ALA A 42 -3.89 8.58 7.32
CA ALA A 42 -3.20 7.30 7.22
C ALA A 42 -2.68 7.08 5.79
N CYS A 43 -1.59 6.35 5.67
CA CYS A 43 -1.03 5.94 4.40
C CYS A 43 -1.99 4.99 3.66
N GLY A 44 -2.16 5.18 2.35
CA GLY A 44 -2.99 4.30 1.51
C GLY A 44 -2.54 2.83 1.51
N ASP A 45 -1.23 2.59 1.46
CA ASP A 45 -0.66 1.23 1.36
C ASP A 45 -0.53 0.56 2.74
N CYS A 46 0.34 1.10 3.60
CA CYS A 46 0.66 0.48 4.90
C CYS A 46 -0.27 0.89 6.04
N LYS A 47 -1.24 1.80 5.83
CA LYS A 47 -2.19 2.30 6.85
C LYS A 47 -1.54 2.93 8.09
N THR A 48 -0.24 3.18 8.05
CA THR A 48 0.49 3.89 9.10
C THR A 48 0.05 5.35 9.16
N ARG A 49 0.10 5.95 10.36
CA ARG A 49 -0.21 7.38 10.55
C ARG A 49 0.80 8.24 9.79
N LEU A 50 0.31 9.21 9.02
CA LEU A 50 1.14 10.15 8.28
C LEU A 50 1.66 11.27 9.20
N PRO A 51 2.99 11.44 9.34
CA PRO A 51 3.55 12.55 10.09
C PRO A 51 3.40 13.87 9.31
N GLY A 52 3.39 14.99 10.04
CA GLY A 52 3.35 16.33 9.45
C GLY A 52 2.02 16.74 8.82
N CYS A 53 0.97 15.92 8.93
CA CYS A 53 -0.38 16.27 8.49
C CYS A 53 -1.28 16.51 9.71
N ALA A 54 -2.03 17.62 9.70
CA ALA A 54 -2.91 17.99 10.80
C ALA A 54 -4.01 16.94 11.05
N VAL A 55 -4.28 16.69 12.33
CA VAL A 55 -5.39 15.84 12.77
C VAL A 55 -6.56 16.75 13.17
N ALA A 56 -7.62 16.76 12.36
CA ALA A 56 -8.77 17.63 12.59
C ALA A 56 -10.07 16.98 12.10
N ARG A 57 -11.21 17.49 12.56
CA ARG A 57 -12.53 17.08 12.05
C ARG A 57 -12.72 17.63 10.61
N PRO A 58 -13.52 17.02 9.72
CA PRO A 58 -13.65 17.49 8.33
C PRO A 58 -13.97 18.98 8.17
N TYR A 59 -14.81 19.55 9.04
CA TYR A 59 -15.14 20.98 9.06
C TYR A 59 -13.99 21.89 9.54
N GLU A 60 -13.09 21.38 10.38
CA GLU A 60 -11.86 22.10 10.76
C GLU A 60 -10.79 21.93 9.68
N LEU A 61 -10.72 20.74 9.08
CA LEU A 61 -9.80 20.44 7.99
C LEU A 61 -10.07 21.30 6.75
N SER A 62 -11.31 21.71 6.47
CA SER A 62 -11.58 22.67 5.38
C SER A 62 -10.98 24.05 5.66
N ARG A 63 -10.98 24.51 6.93
CA ARG A 63 -10.52 25.84 7.37
C ARG A 63 -9.01 25.96 7.55
N ILE A 64 -8.30 24.85 7.79
CA ILE A 64 -6.84 24.85 7.95
C ILE A 64 -6.15 25.26 6.62
N SER A 65 -4.95 25.85 6.70
CA SER A 65 -4.13 26.20 5.53
C SER A 65 -3.56 24.97 4.81
N LYS A 66 -3.21 25.10 3.53
CA LYS A 66 -2.66 24.00 2.72
C LYS A 66 -1.38 23.33 3.29
N PRO A 67 -0.34 24.05 3.77
CA PRO A 67 0.90 23.42 4.25
C PRO A 67 0.66 22.51 5.47
N ASN A 68 -0.32 22.82 6.30
CA ASN A 68 -0.65 22.00 7.47
C ASN A 68 -1.41 20.70 7.09
N LYS A 69 -1.93 20.58 5.86
CA LYS A 69 -2.68 19.40 5.40
C LYS A 69 -1.81 18.38 4.66
N ARG A 70 -0.67 18.80 4.08
CA ARG A 70 0.14 17.96 3.19
C ARG A 70 1.63 18.11 3.49
N VAL A 71 2.37 17.04 3.23
CA VAL A 71 3.85 17.08 3.19
C VAL A 71 4.31 17.46 1.79
N MET A 72 5.37 18.26 1.67
CA MET A 72 5.93 18.69 0.38
C MET A 72 6.82 17.61 -0.24
N ARG A 73 6.20 16.59 -0.85
CA ARG A 73 6.88 15.54 -1.64
C ARG A 73 5.90 14.83 -2.59
N SER A 74 6.41 13.97 -3.45
CA SER A 74 5.58 13.08 -4.27
C SER A 74 4.66 12.22 -3.41
N TYR A 75 3.37 12.18 -3.77
CA TYR A 75 2.30 11.53 -3.00
C TYR A 75 2.23 11.99 -1.52
N GLY A 76 2.58 13.24 -1.25
CA GLY A 76 2.47 13.84 0.08
C GLY A 76 1.03 13.87 0.58
N GLY A 77 0.82 13.51 1.85
CA GLY A 77 -0.51 13.47 2.47
C GLY A 77 -1.34 12.23 2.13
N THR A 78 -0.88 11.36 1.22
CA THR A 78 -1.58 10.11 0.85
C THR A 78 -0.75 8.87 1.15
N LEU A 79 0.57 8.91 0.91
CA LEU A 79 1.49 7.81 1.15
C LEU A 79 2.56 8.18 2.17
N CYS A 80 3.19 7.21 2.83
CA CYS A 80 4.36 7.40 3.69
C CYS A 80 5.67 7.42 2.85
N HIS A 81 6.79 7.80 3.45
CA HIS A 81 8.07 7.88 2.74
C HIS A 81 8.57 6.51 2.27
N ARG A 82 8.35 5.46 3.07
CA ARG A 82 8.74 4.07 2.75
C ARG A 82 8.02 3.58 1.50
N CYS A 83 6.69 3.69 1.46
CA CYS A 83 5.89 3.26 0.32
C CYS A 83 6.19 4.08 -0.95
N VAL A 84 6.50 5.38 -0.82
CA VAL A 84 6.92 6.17 -1.99
C VAL A 84 8.26 5.71 -2.53
N ARG A 85 9.24 5.43 -1.67
CA ARG A 85 10.54 4.86 -2.09
C ARG A 85 10.36 3.52 -2.79
N GLU A 86 9.57 2.61 -2.20
CA GLU A 86 9.29 1.30 -2.79
C GLU A 86 8.61 1.42 -4.16
N ARG A 87 7.67 2.35 -4.33
CA ARG A 87 7.01 2.60 -5.63
C ARG A 87 8.00 3.10 -6.68
N ILE A 88 8.89 4.02 -6.33
CA ILE A 88 9.90 4.56 -7.24
C ILE A 88 10.87 3.45 -7.67
N VAL A 89 11.43 2.71 -6.70
CA VAL A 89 12.39 1.63 -6.99
C VAL A 89 11.74 0.49 -7.77
N ARG A 90 10.51 0.09 -7.41
CA ARG A 90 9.77 -0.95 -8.13
C ARG A 90 9.46 -0.53 -9.57
N ALA A 91 9.02 0.71 -9.78
CA ALA A 91 8.75 1.21 -11.13
C ALA A 91 10.00 1.16 -12.01
N PHE A 92 11.11 1.69 -11.50
CA PHE A 92 12.41 1.67 -12.18
C PHE A 92 12.86 0.25 -12.54
N LEU A 93 12.96 -0.65 -11.56
CA LEU A 93 13.44 -2.01 -11.80
C LEU A 93 12.56 -2.79 -12.79
N ILE A 94 11.24 -2.59 -12.75
CA ILE A 94 10.32 -3.23 -13.70
C ILE A 94 10.53 -2.68 -15.11
N GLU A 95 10.77 -1.38 -15.27
CA GLU A 95 11.06 -0.77 -16.56
C GLU A 95 12.38 -1.27 -17.13
N GLU A 96 13.44 -1.33 -16.32
CA GLU A 96 14.73 -1.89 -16.71
C GLU A 96 14.61 -3.36 -17.16
N GLN A 97 13.92 -4.19 -16.36
CA GLN A 97 13.67 -5.59 -16.72
C GLN A 97 12.87 -5.71 -18.03
N LYS A 98 11.87 -4.83 -18.25
CA LYS A 98 11.09 -4.82 -19.51
C LYS A 98 11.98 -4.50 -20.71
N ILE A 99 12.92 -3.55 -20.58
CA ILE A 99 13.87 -3.20 -21.65
C ILE A 99 14.79 -4.39 -21.95
N VAL A 100 15.39 -4.99 -20.92
CA VAL A 100 16.26 -6.16 -21.06
C VAL A 100 15.53 -7.32 -21.77
N VAL A 101 14.30 -7.61 -21.37
CA VAL A 101 13.49 -8.65 -22.01
C VAL A 101 13.22 -8.35 -23.49
N LYS A 102 12.97 -7.08 -23.85
CA LYS A 102 12.79 -6.68 -25.26
C LYS A 102 14.08 -6.85 -26.08
N VAL A 103 15.22 -6.40 -25.56
CA VAL A 103 16.52 -6.52 -26.23
C VAL A 103 16.91 -7.98 -26.42
N LEU A 104 16.79 -8.81 -25.40
CA LEU A 104 17.09 -10.25 -25.49
C LEU A 104 16.17 -10.96 -26.52
N LYS A 105 14.90 -10.58 -26.62
CA LYS A 105 13.99 -11.10 -27.65
C LYS A 105 14.41 -10.66 -29.05
N ALA A 106 14.78 -9.39 -29.23
CA ALA A 106 15.25 -8.86 -30.52
C ALA A 106 16.56 -9.54 -30.97
N GLN A 107 17.53 -9.71 -30.07
CA GLN A 107 18.78 -10.42 -30.37
C GLN A 107 18.54 -11.88 -30.73
N LYS A 108 17.67 -12.59 -30.00
CA LYS A 108 17.28 -13.98 -30.35
C LYS A 108 16.62 -14.07 -31.72
N ALA A 109 15.80 -13.10 -32.10
CA ALA A 109 15.20 -13.04 -33.44
C ALA A 109 16.26 -12.79 -34.53
N ALA A 110 17.17 -11.84 -34.31
CA ALA A 110 18.28 -11.54 -35.22
C ALA A 110 19.27 -12.70 -35.37
N ASN A 111 19.57 -13.45 -34.29
CA ASN A 111 20.45 -14.61 -34.37
C ASN A 111 19.79 -15.79 -35.09
N LYS A 112 18.47 -15.98 -34.95
CA LYS A 112 17.73 -17.00 -35.72
C LYS A 112 17.69 -16.72 -37.22
N SER A 113 17.57 -15.45 -37.63
CA SER A 113 17.65 -15.10 -39.05
C SER A 113 19.06 -15.28 -39.61
N LYS A 114 20.11 -14.88 -38.86
CA LYS A 114 21.50 -15.15 -39.25
C LYS A 114 21.80 -16.65 -39.39
N ALA A 115 21.35 -17.49 -38.45
CA ALA A 115 21.51 -18.95 -38.54
C ALA A 115 20.71 -19.60 -39.68
N LYS A 116 19.64 -18.95 -40.19
CA LYS A 116 18.91 -19.41 -41.38
C LYS A 116 19.60 -19.07 -42.70
N ILE A 117 20.44 -18.04 -42.73
CA ILE A 117 21.15 -17.58 -43.94
C ILE A 117 22.43 -18.41 -44.20
N VAL A 118 23.02 -19.05 -43.18
CA VAL A 118 24.23 -19.90 -43.31
C VAL A 118 23.89 -21.40 -43.52
N LYS A 119 22.90 -21.73 -44.35
CA LYS A 119 22.71 -23.11 -44.84
C LYS A 119 23.13 -23.24 -46.31
N PRO A 120 24.33 -23.73 -46.63
CA PRO A 120 24.57 -24.58 -47.79
C PRO A 120 24.33 -26.06 -47.44
N GLU A 121 24.25 -26.88 -48.47
CA GLU A 121 23.63 -28.20 -48.57
C GLU A 121 24.28 -29.33 -47.71
N LYS A 122 23.49 -30.39 -47.46
CA LYS A 122 23.89 -31.64 -46.76
C LYS A 122 24.90 -32.46 -47.60
N PRO A 123 25.65 -33.36 -46.94
CA PRO A 123 25.35 -34.79 -47.16
C PRO A 123 25.20 -35.58 -45.84
N ALA A 124 24.48 -36.72 -45.92
CA ALA A 124 24.22 -37.69 -44.85
C ALA A 124 24.99 -39.00 -45.12
N PRO A 125 24.87 -40.08 -44.32
CA PRO A 125 25.03 -40.25 -42.86
C PRO A 125 26.04 -41.39 -42.51
N ALA A 126 26.54 -41.46 -41.27
CA ALA A 126 27.23 -42.65 -40.76
C ALA A 126 26.64 -43.11 -39.42
N THR A 127 26.42 -44.43 -39.34
CA THR A 127 25.76 -45.24 -38.31
C THR A 127 26.66 -45.49 -37.09
N THR A 128 26.07 -45.61 -35.89
CA THR A 128 26.22 -46.77 -34.98
C THR A 128 25.32 -46.67 -33.74
N THR A 129 24.73 -47.82 -33.42
CA THR A 129 23.79 -48.20 -32.36
C THR A 129 24.40 -48.22 -30.96
N THR A 130 23.70 -47.82 -29.89
CA THR A 130 23.09 -48.66 -28.81
C THR A 130 23.02 -47.74 -27.57
N GLY A 131 22.09 -47.77 -26.61
CA GLY A 131 20.90 -48.54 -26.33
C GLY A 131 20.11 -47.81 -25.22
N LYS A 132 18.83 -48.16 -25.08
CA LYS A 132 17.81 -47.62 -24.16
C LYS A 132 18.26 -47.54 -22.69
N THR A 133 17.70 -46.60 -21.91
CA THR A 133 16.75 -46.89 -20.80
C THR A 133 15.96 -45.64 -20.41
N GLN A 134 14.71 -45.89 -20.03
CA GLN A 134 13.58 -45.00 -19.84
C GLN A 134 13.66 -44.22 -18.52
N SER A 135 13.18 -42.98 -18.48
CA SER A 135 12.18 -42.53 -17.49
C SER A 135 11.82 -41.04 -17.65
N LYS A 136 10.54 -40.79 -17.87
CA LYS A 136 9.78 -39.61 -17.43
C LYS A 136 8.54 -40.20 -16.73
N PRO A 137 7.79 -39.52 -15.85
CA PRO A 137 7.93 -38.16 -15.31
C PRO A 137 7.70 -38.07 -13.79
N GLN A 138 7.87 -36.91 -13.16
CA GLN A 138 6.94 -36.50 -12.11
C GLN A 138 6.81 -34.98 -12.01
N GLN A 139 5.61 -34.52 -12.35
CA GLN A 139 5.09 -33.21 -12.01
C GLN A 139 4.72 -33.23 -10.51
N GLN A 140 5.03 -32.18 -9.77
CA GLN A 140 4.22 -31.81 -8.62
C GLN A 140 3.80 -30.34 -8.74
N LYS A 141 2.55 -30.19 -9.15
CA LYS A 141 1.68 -29.07 -8.77
C LYS A 141 1.35 -29.24 -7.28
N GLN A 142 1.58 -28.21 -6.48
CA GLN A 142 0.71 -27.86 -5.34
C GLN A 142 0.53 -26.34 -5.41
N SER A 143 -0.53 -25.88 -6.08
CA SER A 143 -1.86 -25.61 -5.53
C SER A 143 -1.86 -24.55 -4.42
N GLN A 144 -2.36 -23.38 -4.82
CA GLN A 144 -2.73 -22.28 -3.95
C GLN A 144 -3.79 -22.76 -2.95
N LYS A 145 -3.59 -22.53 -1.66
CA LYS A 145 -4.67 -22.54 -0.68
C LYS A 145 -4.80 -21.13 -0.09
N LYS A 146 -5.83 -20.43 -0.58
CA LYS A 146 -6.46 -19.33 0.15
C LYS A 146 -6.94 -19.89 1.50
N SER A 147 -6.52 -19.29 2.61
CA SER A 147 -7.23 -19.43 3.88
C SER A 147 -7.64 -18.06 4.38
N SER A 148 -8.92 -17.80 4.23
CA SER A 148 -9.67 -16.74 4.86
C SER A 148 -9.93 -17.04 6.35
N LYS A 149 -9.90 -15.96 7.15
CA LYS A 149 -10.80 -15.64 8.28
C LYS A 149 -10.43 -16.12 9.69
N GLY A 150 -10.55 -15.17 10.63
CA GLY A 150 -10.57 -15.31 12.10
C GLY A 150 -9.81 -14.14 12.73
N LYS A 151 -10.38 -12.96 13.01
CA LYS A 151 -11.37 -12.63 14.05
C LYS A 151 -11.03 -13.28 15.39
N SER A 152 -10.33 -12.51 16.25
CA SER A 152 -10.10 -12.84 17.65
C SER A 152 -10.42 -11.61 18.49
N LYS A 153 -11.40 -11.83 19.37
CA LYS A 153 -11.94 -11.08 20.52
C LYS A 153 -11.50 -9.64 20.76
#